data_AF-A0A314L6H0-F1
#
_entry.id   AF-A0A314L6H0-F1
#
_cell.length_a   1.000
_cell.length_b   1.000
_cell.length_c   1.000
_cell.angle_alpha   90.00
_cell.angle_beta   90.00
_cell.angle_gamma   90.00
#
_symmetry.space_group_name_H-M   'P 1'
#
loop_
_entity.id
_entity.type
_entity.pdbx_description
1 polymer ?
#
loop_
_entity_poly.entity_id
_entity_poly.type
_entity_poly.pdbx_seq_one_letter_code
_entity_poly.pdbx_strand_id
1 'polypeptide(L)'
;MERTFMACLSPFHQRKCIFHVTNDETMALFASLTTEIKNLQISLANNSLTLQWCIEAMTLLQKLHSEFLLIILEKLKVPFTWNCAFNNLLNLYMNESLNIMELCNMLKSSSCKINMYRLRVDITIKNLNNYGREAFANMESIQRENKRIHDEICQEMKRDCSNNILYAIRVAISLLYFILVSVFLYPTSMVEVDKILCNSPGIYKSFRDSVNGLVTDFQRKYYRDGERWKIGFYEYEEMEKAIMQTKAKLKRGHVEDKEEIKRNKEVILQKSAALQAGLEKFESQANQVFEEVLKGRNQLLHMIGKGNGI
;
A
#
# COMPACT_ATOMS: atom_id res chain seq x y z
N MET A 1 -21.51 41.89 29.47
CA MET A 1 -20.15 42.47 29.37
C MET A 1 -19.46 42.17 30.69
N GLU A 2 -18.37 41.45 30.84
CA GLU A 2 -17.43 40.80 29.95
C GLU A 2 -16.70 39.76 30.82
N ARG A 3 -16.37 38.61 30.25
CA ARG A 3 -15.48 37.62 30.87
C ARG A 3 -14.05 38.08 30.60
N THR A 4 -13.18 38.04 31.61
CA THR A 4 -11.74 38.06 31.34
C THR A 4 -11.01 37.07 32.26
N PHE A 5 -10.53 36.01 31.62
CA PHE A 5 -9.56 35.04 32.11
C PHE A 5 -8.17 35.68 32.19
N MET A 6 -7.44 35.44 33.27
CA MET A 6 -5.98 35.40 33.40
C MET A 6 -5.68 34.78 34.77
N ALA A 7 -4.66 33.98 35.04
CA ALA A 7 -3.68 33.26 34.24
C ALA A 7 -3.02 32.32 35.27
N CYS A 8 -2.98 31.01 35.01
CA CYS A 8 -2.11 30.08 35.73
C CYS A 8 -1.46 29.18 34.68
N LEU A 9 -0.47 29.74 33.98
CA LEU A 9 0.50 28.94 33.24
C LEU A 9 1.50 28.37 34.25
N SER A 10 1.30 27.12 34.65
CA SER A 10 2.35 26.33 35.29
C SER A 10 3.32 25.80 34.23
N PRO A 11 4.64 25.82 34.45
CA PRO A 11 5.61 25.28 33.51
C PRO A 11 5.62 23.76 33.61
N PHE A 12 4.85 23.08 32.76
CA PHE A 12 4.99 21.64 32.57
C PHE A 12 6.34 21.36 31.93
N HIS A 13 7.30 21.03 32.79
CA HIS A 13 8.56 20.41 32.43
C HIS A 13 8.30 19.20 31.53
N GLN A 14 9.04 19.14 30.43
CA GLN A 14 9.29 17.97 29.61
C GLN A 14 9.60 16.76 30.51
N ARG A 15 8.60 15.95 30.85
CA ARG A 15 8.85 14.63 31.40
C ARG A 15 9.19 13.72 30.23
N LYS A 16 10.49 13.42 30.11
CA LYS A 16 11.00 12.30 29.31
C LYS A 16 10.25 11.04 29.74
N CYS A 17 9.40 10.52 28.86
CA CYS A 17 8.96 9.13 28.97
C CYS A 17 10.20 8.25 28.79
N ILE A 18 10.68 7.70 29.90
CA ILE A 18 11.73 6.69 29.91
C ILE A 18 11.05 5.38 29.53
N PHE A 19 11.30 4.94 28.29
CA PHE A 19 10.95 3.60 27.82
C PHE A 19 11.84 2.56 28.51
N HIS A 20 11.25 1.40 28.81
CA HIS A 20 11.97 0.16 29.14
C HIS A 20 11.82 -0.88 28.02
N VAL A 21 11.74 -0.43 26.76
CA VAL A 21 12.33 -1.20 25.66
C VAL A 21 13.79 -0.77 25.68
N THR A 22 14.73 -1.70 25.76
CA THR A 22 16.14 -1.30 25.73
C THR A 22 16.40 -0.53 24.42
N ASN A 23 17.29 0.47 24.46
CA ASN A 23 17.70 1.15 23.22
C ASN A 23 18.14 0.12 22.16
N ASP A 24 18.70 -1.02 22.60
CA ASP A 24 19.18 -2.10 21.74
C ASP A 24 18.04 -2.85 21.02
N GLU A 25 16.94 -3.21 21.69
CA GLU A 25 15.79 -3.88 21.05
C GLU A 25 15.10 -2.96 20.04
N THR A 26 14.93 -1.69 20.39
CA THR A 26 14.36 -0.68 19.48
C THR A 26 15.28 -0.50 18.26
N MET A 27 16.59 -0.45 18.48
CA MET A 27 17.58 -0.34 17.40
C MET A 27 17.59 -1.58 16.50
N ALA A 28 17.50 -2.78 17.07
CA ALA A 28 17.42 -4.02 16.32
C ALA A 28 16.15 -4.08 15.44
N LEU A 29 15.01 -3.66 15.99
CA LEU A 29 13.75 -3.53 15.26
C LEU A 29 13.88 -2.58 14.06
N PHE A 30 14.38 -1.37 14.29
CA PHE A 30 14.55 -0.42 13.19
C PHE A 30 15.62 -0.85 12.19
N ALA A 31 16.68 -1.54 12.62
CA ALA A 31 17.64 -2.13 11.71
C ALA A 31 17.00 -3.21 10.82
N SER A 32 16.16 -4.08 11.38
CA SER A 32 15.41 -5.08 10.63
C SER A 32 14.45 -4.44 9.62
N LEU A 33 13.62 -3.48 10.05
CA LEU A 33 12.70 -2.76 9.17
C LEU A 33 13.45 -1.95 8.10
N THR A 34 14.59 -1.37 8.45
CA THR A 34 15.47 -0.65 7.50
C THR A 34 15.93 -1.59 6.38
N THR A 35 16.38 -2.79 6.73
CA THR A 35 16.81 -3.78 5.74
C THR A 35 15.69 -4.18 4.81
N GLU A 36 14.48 -4.40 5.32
CA GLU A 36 13.33 -4.77 4.48
C GLU A 36 12.91 -3.65 3.53
N ILE A 37 12.87 -2.40 4.01
CA ILE A 37 12.60 -1.24 3.14
C ILE A 37 13.68 -1.09 2.07
N LYS A 38 14.95 -1.26 2.43
CA LYS A 38 16.06 -1.25 1.46
C LYS A 38 15.94 -2.37 0.44
N ASN A 39 15.51 -3.56 0.84
CA ASN A 39 15.31 -4.67 -0.09
C ASN A 39 14.20 -4.34 -1.10
N LEU A 40 13.07 -3.79 -0.64
CA LEU A 40 12.01 -3.30 -1.53
C LEU A 40 12.51 -2.20 -2.47
N GLN A 41 13.31 -1.26 -1.95
CA GLN A 41 13.91 -0.18 -2.74
C GLN A 41 14.85 -0.73 -3.82
N ILE A 42 15.79 -1.62 -3.47
CA ILE A 42 16.74 -2.22 -4.42
C ILE A 42 15.99 -3.02 -5.48
N SER A 43 14.98 -3.79 -5.08
CA SER A 43 14.12 -4.56 -5.98
C SER A 43 13.41 -3.64 -6.97
N LEU A 44 12.87 -2.51 -6.48
CA LEU A 44 12.19 -1.50 -7.30
C LEU A 44 13.13 -0.79 -8.26
N ALA A 45 14.34 -0.42 -7.81
CA ALA A 45 15.31 0.30 -8.63
C ALA A 45 15.77 -0.58 -9.81
N ASN A 46 16.11 -1.83 -9.53
CA ASN A 46 16.73 -2.74 -10.51
C ASN A 46 15.73 -3.45 -11.43
N ASN A 47 14.49 -3.67 -10.98
CA ASN A 47 13.51 -4.48 -11.71
C ASN A 47 12.20 -3.73 -11.97
N SER A 48 11.41 -4.19 -12.93
CA SER A 48 10.02 -3.72 -13.06
C SER A 48 9.24 -4.03 -11.78
N LEU A 49 8.35 -3.13 -11.41
CA LEU A 49 7.35 -3.37 -10.38
C LEU A 49 6.47 -4.57 -10.77
N THR A 50 6.36 -5.57 -9.90
CA THR A 50 5.64 -6.83 -10.14
C THR A 50 4.58 -7.05 -9.06
N LEU A 51 3.68 -8.02 -9.29
CA LEU A 51 2.79 -8.49 -8.23
C LEU A 51 3.56 -9.10 -7.06
N GLN A 52 4.71 -9.73 -7.35
CA GLN A 52 5.61 -10.23 -6.30
C GLN A 52 6.15 -9.10 -5.42
N TRP A 53 6.54 -7.96 -6.00
CA TRP A 53 6.94 -6.78 -5.23
C TRP A 53 5.78 -6.27 -4.35
N CYS A 54 4.54 -6.28 -4.89
CA CYS A 54 3.36 -5.89 -4.12
C CYS A 54 3.08 -6.83 -2.94
N ILE A 55 3.33 -8.14 -3.11
CA ILE A 55 3.25 -9.13 -2.03
C ILE A 55 4.28 -8.82 -0.95
N GLU A 56 5.54 -8.57 -1.33
CA GLU A 56 6.60 -8.20 -0.38
C GLU A 56 6.27 -6.91 0.39
N ALA A 57 5.71 -5.92 -0.29
CA ALA A 57 5.24 -4.68 0.33
C ALA A 57 4.09 -4.92 1.32
N MET A 58 3.13 -5.80 0.99
CA MET A 58 2.06 -6.20 1.91
C MET A 58 2.59 -6.98 3.13
N THR A 59 3.60 -7.83 2.94
CA THR A 59 4.26 -8.54 4.05
C THR A 59 4.97 -7.57 4.98
N LEU A 60 5.69 -6.56 4.44
CA LEU A 60 6.30 -5.53 5.26
C LEU A 60 5.24 -4.68 5.99
N LEU A 61 4.12 -4.36 5.33
CA LEU A 61 3.00 -3.65 5.95
C LEU A 61 2.42 -4.42 7.14
N GLN A 62 2.26 -5.75 7.01
CA GLN A 62 1.83 -6.64 8.09
C GLN A 62 2.81 -6.61 9.27
N LYS A 63 4.12 -6.64 8.98
CA LYS A 63 5.16 -6.57 10.01
C LYS A 63 5.14 -5.22 10.71
N LEU A 64 5.09 -4.11 9.97
CA LEU A 64 4.97 -2.76 10.52
C LEU A 64 3.72 -2.61 11.41
N HIS A 65 2.58 -3.15 11.00
CA HIS A 65 1.37 -3.18 11.82
C HIS A 65 1.57 -3.98 13.12
N SER A 66 2.23 -5.14 13.04
CA SER A 66 2.49 -5.99 14.20
C SER A 66 3.38 -5.27 15.22
N GLU A 67 4.45 -4.63 14.76
CA GLU A 67 5.32 -3.80 15.61
C GLU A 67 4.58 -2.58 16.16
N PHE A 68 3.73 -1.95 15.36
CA PHE A 68 2.88 -0.85 15.81
C PHE A 68 1.98 -1.29 16.96
N LEU A 69 1.29 -2.43 16.82
CA LEU A 69 0.48 -3.01 17.89
C LEU A 69 1.31 -3.31 19.14
N LEU A 70 2.47 -3.97 19.01
CA LEU A 70 3.32 -4.32 20.15
C LEU A 70 3.74 -3.09 20.95
N ILE A 71 4.18 -2.03 20.29
CA ILE A 71 4.57 -0.77 20.95
C ILE A 71 3.37 -0.12 21.66
N ILE A 72 2.17 -0.20 21.07
CA ILE A 72 0.95 0.26 21.73
C ILE A 72 0.70 -0.57 22.99
N LEU A 73 0.73 -1.89 22.89
CA LEU A 73 0.50 -2.79 24.04
C LEU A 73 1.50 -2.58 25.17
N GLU A 74 2.77 -2.38 24.86
CA GLU A 74 3.80 -2.07 25.87
C GLU A 74 3.54 -0.74 26.57
N LYS A 75 3.17 0.29 25.82
CA LYS A 75 2.79 1.59 26.39
C LYS A 75 1.55 1.50 27.29
N LEU A 76 0.64 0.57 27.00
CA LEU A 76 -0.58 0.34 27.78
C LEU A 76 -0.36 -0.50 29.05
N LYS A 77 0.71 -1.30 29.13
CA LYS A 77 1.05 -2.08 30.35
C LYS A 77 1.52 -1.23 31.53
N VAL A 78 1.93 0.02 31.28
CA VAL A 78 2.29 0.96 32.34
C VAL A 78 0.99 1.31 33.10
N PRO A 79 0.95 1.31 34.45
CA PRO A 79 -0.24 1.63 35.22
C PRO A 79 -0.61 3.11 35.03
N PHE A 80 -1.25 3.38 33.91
CA PHE A 80 -1.71 4.68 33.49
C PHE A 80 -3.17 4.77 33.89
N THR A 81 -3.49 5.76 34.72
CA THR A 81 -4.88 6.18 34.91
C THR A 81 -5.50 6.42 33.54
N TRP A 82 -6.78 6.07 33.37
CA TRP A 82 -7.58 6.35 32.18
C TRP A 82 -7.61 7.87 31.90
N ASN A 83 -6.56 8.38 31.29
CA ASN A 83 -6.36 9.79 31.04
C ASN A 83 -6.32 10.02 29.52
N CYS A 84 -6.39 11.29 29.10
CA CYS A 84 -6.52 11.65 27.68
C CYS A 84 -5.44 11.03 26.79
N ALA A 85 -4.25 10.74 27.32
CA ALA A 85 -3.16 10.11 26.57
C ALA A 85 -3.48 8.65 26.16
N PHE A 86 -4.16 7.88 27.02
CA PHE A 86 -4.62 6.52 26.71
C PHE A 86 -5.63 6.54 25.56
N ASN A 87 -6.67 7.39 25.67
CA ASN A 87 -7.70 7.51 24.64
C ASN A 87 -7.10 7.94 23.31
N ASN A 88 -6.13 8.86 23.32
CA ASN A 88 -5.45 9.30 22.10
C ASN A 88 -4.65 8.16 21.45
N LEU A 89 -3.96 7.33 22.24
CA LEU A 89 -3.15 6.22 21.72
C LEU A 89 -4.02 5.08 21.16
N LEU A 90 -5.11 4.75 21.84
CA LEU A 90 -6.10 3.80 21.38
C LEU A 90 -6.77 4.27 20.09
N ASN A 91 -7.27 5.50 20.06
CA ASN A 91 -7.90 6.08 18.88
C ASN A 91 -6.93 6.13 17.70
N LEU A 92 -5.66 6.45 17.97
CA LEU A 92 -4.61 6.40 16.95
C LEU A 92 -4.49 5.00 16.35
N TYR A 93 -4.33 3.97 17.17
CA TYR A 93 -4.22 2.59 16.67
C TYR A 93 -5.48 2.16 15.94
N MET A 94 -6.66 2.48 16.46
CA MET A 94 -7.94 2.12 15.84
C MET A 94 -8.15 2.81 14.49
N ASN A 95 -7.70 4.05 14.34
CA ASN A 95 -7.77 4.75 13.06
C ASN A 95 -6.81 4.13 12.05
N GLU A 96 -5.54 3.96 12.42
CA GLU A 96 -4.52 3.41 11.52
C GLU A 96 -4.82 1.97 11.10
N SER A 97 -5.25 1.11 12.02
CA SER A 97 -5.65 -0.26 11.69
C SER A 97 -6.90 -0.33 10.82
N LEU A 98 -7.85 0.61 10.96
CA LEU A 98 -8.99 0.71 10.06
C LEU A 98 -8.52 1.06 8.64
N ASN A 99 -7.63 2.03 8.50
CA ASN A 99 -7.07 2.43 7.20
C ASN A 99 -6.35 1.26 6.50
N ILE A 100 -5.64 0.40 7.24
CA ILE A 100 -5.02 -0.80 6.67
C ILE A 100 -6.08 -1.82 6.22
N MET A 101 -7.17 -2.01 6.98
CA MET A 101 -8.26 -2.90 6.57
C MET A 101 -8.97 -2.39 5.31
N GLU A 102 -9.22 -1.08 5.23
CA GLU A 102 -9.78 -0.43 4.06
C GLU A 102 -8.88 -0.56 2.84
N LEU A 103 -7.56 -0.39 3.02
CA LEU A 103 -6.57 -0.67 1.98
C LEU A 103 -6.73 -2.09 1.44
N CYS A 104 -6.75 -3.09 2.32
CA CYS A 104 -6.87 -4.49 1.90
C CYS A 104 -8.14 -4.72 1.07
N ASN A 105 -9.28 -4.18 1.52
CA ASN A 105 -10.54 -4.29 0.78
C ASN A 105 -10.48 -3.60 -0.60
N MET A 106 -9.85 -2.43 -0.65
CA MET A 106 -9.68 -1.66 -1.87
C MET A 106 -8.77 -2.38 -2.87
N LEU A 107 -7.65 -2.92 -2.41
CA LEU A 107 -6.73 -3.71 -3.22
C LEU A 107 -7.38 -5.00 -3.72
N LYS A 108 -8.15 -5.70 -2.88
CA LYS A 108 -8.93 -6.89 -3.28
C LYS A 108 -9.97 -6.56 -4.34
N SER A 109 -10.74 -5.48 -4.15
CA SER A 109 -11.71 -5.00 -5.14
C SER A 109 -11.03 -4.69 -6.48
N SER A 110 -9.87 -4.03 -6.43
CA SER A 110 -9.07 -3.72 -7.63
C SER A 110 -8.54 -4.98 -8.31
N SER A 111 -7.99 -5.91 -7.54
CA SER A 111 -7.54 -7.22 -8.02
C SER A 111 -8.69 -7.97 -8.73
N CYS A 112 -9.88 -7.98 -8.14
CA CYS A 112 -11.07 -8.58 -8.74
C CYS A 112 -11.44 -7.89 -10.07
N LYS A 113 -11.43 -6.55 -10.15
CA LYS A 113 -11.65 -5.82 -11.41
C LYS A 113 -10.63 -6.21 -12.49
N ILE A 114 -9.34 -6.29 -12.13
CA ILE A 114 -8.26 -6.74 -13.03
C ILE A 114 -8.50 -8.17 -13.51
N ASN A 115 -8.89 -9.06 -12.60
CA ASN A 115 -9.22 -10.44 -12.90
C ASN A 115 -10.42 -10.56 -13.85
N MET A 116 -11.45 -9.74 -13.67
CA MET A 116 -12.63 -9.69 -14.56
C MET A 116 -12.27 -9.24 -15.97
N TYR A 117 -11.40 -8.23 -16.11
CA TYR A 117 -10.90 -7.82 -17.41
C TYR A 117 -10.09 -8.92 -18.08
N ARG A 118 -9.18 -9.56 -17.33
CA ARG A 118 -8.39 -10.71 -17.79
C ARG A 118 -9.29 -11.86 -18.27
N LEU A 119 -10.36 -12.19 -17.54
CA LEU A 119 -11.33 -13.21 -17.98
C LEU A 119 -12.04 -12.81 -19.29
N ARG A 120 -12.40 -11.53 -19.45
CA ARG A 120 -12.95 -11.02 -20.71
C ARG A 120 -11.94 -11.17 -21.85
N VAL A 121 -10.66 -10.91 -21.59
CA VAL A 121 -9.56 -11.18 -22.55
C VAL A 121 -9.55 -12.65 -22.94
N ASP A 122 -9.51 -13.56 -21.97
CA ASP A 122 -9.45 -15.00 -22.24
C ASP A 122 -10.61 -15.47 -23.13
N ILE A 123 -11.83 -15.00 -22.86
CA ILE A 123 -13.02 -15.32 -23.65
C ILE A 123 -12.89 -14.75 -25.07
N THR A 124 -12.52 -13.48 -25.21
CA THR A 124 -12.32 -12.83 -26.51
C THR A 124 -11.27 -13.56 -27.35
N ILE A 125 -10.13 -13.91 -26.76
CA ILE A 125 -9.02 -14.60 -27.43
C ILE A 125 -9.41 -16.01 -27.88
N LYS A 126 -10.15 -16.75 -27.05
CA LYS A 126 -10.69 -18.06 -27.43
C LYS A 126 -11.63 -17.94 -28.63
N ASN A 127 -12.49 -16.92 -28.65
CA ASN A 127 -13.51 -16.69 -29.68
C ASN A 127 -13.03 -15.95 -30.93
N LEU A 128 -11.74 -15.58 -31.00
CA LEU A 128 -11.20 -14.71 -32.06
C LEU A 128 -11.41 -15.24 -33.49
N ASN A 129 -11.62 -16.56 -33.66
CA ASN A 129 -11.80 -17.19 -34.97
C ASN A 129 -13.14 -16.83 -35.64
N ASN A 130 -14.13 -16.34 -34.88
CA ASN A 130 -15.49 -16.11 -35.38
C ASN A 130 -15.78 -14.62 -35.67
N TYR A 131 -15.14 -13.67 -34.98
CA TYR A 131 -15.47 -12.22 -35.03
C TYR A 131 -14.26 -11.29 -34.76
N GLY A 132 -13.07 -11.64 -35.27
CA GLY A 132 -11.78 -11.08 -34.81
C GLY A 132 -11.62 -9.55 -34.84
N ARG A 133 -12.42 -8.80 -35.61
CA ARG A 133 -12.35 -7.33 -35.71
C ARG A 133 -13.27 -6.60 -34.70
N GLU A 134 -14.46 -7.14 -34.42
CA GLU A 134 -15.40 -6.59 -33.43
C GLU A 134 -15.04 -6.99 -31.98
N ALA A 135 -14.48 -8.20 -31.80
CA ALA A 135 -14.20 -8.77 -30.48
C ALA A 135 -13.22 -7.93 -29.63
N PHE A 136 -12.37 -7.13 -30.28
CA PHE A 136 -11.41 -6.24 -29.64
C PHE A 136 -11.86 -4.77 -29.54
N ALA A 137 -12.90 -4.37 -30.28
CA ALA A 137 -13.43 -3.00 -30.25
C ALA A 137 -14.19 -2.70 -28.96
N ASN A 138 -14.82 -3.72 -28.37
CA ASN A 138 -15.60 -3.61 -27.12
C ASN A 138 -14.76 -3.80 -25.84
N MET A 139 -13.45 -4.00 -25.98
CA MET A 139 -12.55 -4.25 -24.86
C MET A 139 -11.89 -2.95 -24.42
N GLU A 140 -12.55 -2.24 -23.51
CA GLU A 140 -12.01 -1.08 -22.81
C GLU A 140 -11.22 -1.49 -21.56
N SER A 141 -10.12 -0.80 -21.29
CA SER A 141 -9.31 -1.02 -20.08
C SER A 141 -10.04 -0.52 -18.84
N ILE A 142 -9.70 -1.06 -17.66
CA ILE A 142 -10.30 -0.76 -16.33
C ILE A 142 -10.11 0.71 -15.88
N GLN A 143 -9.44 1.54 -16.68
CA GLN A 143 -8.80 2.78 -16.26
C GLN A 143 -9.75 3.95 -15.88
N ARG A 144 -11.07 3.74 -15.79
CA ARG A 144 -12.07 4.83 -15.74
C ARG A 144 -12.85 5.04 -14.43
N GLU A 145 -12.73 4.20 -13.40
CA GLU A 145 -13.77 4.20 -12.33
C GLU A 145 -13.32 4.56 -10.89
N ASN A 146 -12.04 4.76 -10.59
CA ASN A 146 -11.58 4.80 -9.18
C ASN A 146 -11.13 6.17 -8.62
N LYS A 147 -11.42 7.29 -9.29
CA LYS A 147 -10.86 8.62 -8.93
C LYS A 147 -11.28 9.16 -7.54
N ARG A 148 -12.52 8.89 -7.09
CA ARG A 148 -13.09 9.56 -5.89
C ARG A 148 -12.50 9.09 -4.56
N ILE A 149 -12.08 7.84 -4.44
CA ILE A 149 -11.64 7.23 -3.17
C ILE A 149 -10.23 7.70 -2.77
N HIS A 150 -9.39 8.02 -3.74
CA HIS A 150 -8.00 8.44 -3.52
C HIS A 150 -7.89 9.82 -2.84
N ASP A 151 -8.75 10.76 -3.22
CA ASP A 151 -8.68 12.15 -2.77
C ASP A 151 -9.08 12.34 -1.29
N GLU A 152 -9.93 11.46 -0.74
CA GLU A 152 -10.35 11.49 0.66
C GLU A 152 -9.25 10.99 1.61
N ILE A 153 -8.50 9.96 1.21
CA ILE A 153 -7.53 9.27 2.08
C ILE A 153 -6.20 10.03 2.18
N CYS A 154 -5.80 10.68 1.09
CA CYS A 154 -4.66 11.60 1.06
C CYS A 154 -4.78 12.77 2.06
N GLN A 155 -6.02 13.21 2.35
CA GLN A 155 -6.24 14.34 3.27
C GLN A 155 -6.04 13.96 4.75
N GLU A 156 -6.27 12.70 5.12
CA GLU A 156 -6.14 12.24 6.51
C GLU A 156 -4.68 12.08 6.98
N MET A 157 -3.74 11.87 6.05
CA MET A 157 -2.31 11.66 6.37
C MET A 157 -1.60 12.93 6.88
N LYS A 158 -2.27 14.08 6.92
CA LYS A 158 -1.74 15.35 7.46
C LYS A 158 -1.86 15.42 8.99
N ARG A 159 -0.95 14.81 9.76
CA ARG A 159 -0.81 15.13 11.19
C ARG A 159 0.64 15.15 11.68
N ASP A 160 0.90 16.11 12.58
CA ASP A 160 2.18 16.60 13.06
C ASP A 160 3.29 15.58 13.36
N CYS A 161 4.51 15.94 12.90
CA CYS A 161 5.77 15.29 13.21
C CYS A 161 6.18 15.58 14.66
N SER A 162 6.13 14.55 15.51
CA SER A 162 6.92 14.51 16.75
C SER A 162 7.83 13.26 16.72
N ASN A 163 9.02 13.36 17.33
CA ASN A 163 10.15 12.41 17.27
C ASN A 163 9.90 10.99 17.86
N ASN A 164 8.69 10.44 17.71
CA ASN A 164 8.24 9.22 18.36
C ASN A 164 8.36 8.03 17.40
N ILE A 165 8.81 6.87 17.91
CA ILE A 165 8.88 5.59 17.20
C ILE A 165 7.59 5.27 16.44
N LEU A 166 6.45 5.50 17.09
CA LEU A 166 5.11 5.30 16.50
C LEU A 166 4.90 6.11 15.23
N TYR A 167 5.47 7.32 15.17
CA TYR A 167 5.38 8.18 13.99
C TYR A 167 6.18 7.60 12.83
N ALA A 168 7.40 7.12 13.08
CA ALA A 168 8.23 6.52 12.04
C ALA A 168 7.56 5.28 11.40
N ILE A 169 6.96 4.41 12.23
CA ILE A 169 6.22 3.25 11.75
C ILE A 169 4.99 3.69 10.95
N ARG A 170 4.21 4.68 11.43
CA ARG A 170 3.07 5.24 10.69
C ARG A 170 3.47 5.81 9.34
N VAL A 171 4.57 6.55 9.25
CA VAL A 171 5.10 7.08 7.99
C VAL A 171 5.38 5.95 7.00
N ALA A 172 6.01 4.86 7.45
CA ALA A 172 6.27 3.71 6.58
C ALA A 172 4.98 2.99 6.15
N ILE A 173 4.02 2.81 7.06
CA ILE A 173 2.68 2.26 6.76
C ILE A 173 2.00 3.12 5.68
N SER A 174 1.94 4.44 5.88
CA SER A 174 1.33 5.39 4.95
C SER A 174 2.01 5.40 3.60
N LEU A 175 3.34 5.28 3.57
CA LEU A 175 4.10 5.18 2.33
C LEU A 175 3.75 3.91 1.55
N LEU A 176 3.78 2.75 2.21
CA LEU A 176 3.45 1.48 1.56
C LEU A 176 1.99 1.46 1.08
N TYR A 177 1.09 1.98 1.92
CA TYR A 177 -0.31 2.24 1.54
C TYR A 177 -0.38 3.03 0.24
N PHE A 178 0.31 4.18 0.17
CA PHE A 178 0.28 5.06 -0.99
C PHE A 178 0.81 4.37 -2.25
N ILE A 179 1.96 3.69 -2.14
CA ILE A 179 2.55 2.98 -3.27
C ILE A 179 1.58 1.90 -3.77
N LEU A 180 1.07 1.05 -2.88
CA LEU A 180 0.16 -0.03 -3.23
C LEU A 180 -1.13 0.48 -3.92
N VAL A 181 -1.73 1.56 -3.39
CA VAL A 181 -2.88 2.22 -4.02
C VAL A 181 -2.52 2.76 -5.40
N SER A 182 -1.38 3.44 -5.52
CA SER A 182 -0.93 4.01 -6.80
C SER A 182 -0.75 2.95 -7.88
N VAL A 183 -0.28 1.77 -7.48
CA VAL A 183 -0.02 0.64 -8.37
C VAL A 183 -1.32 -0.02 -8.86
N PHE A 184 -2.32 -0.18 -7.98
CA PHE A 184 -3.56 -0.89 -8.30
C PHE A 184 -4.68 -0.02 -8.86
N LEU A 185 -4.78 1.24 -8.43
CA LEU A 185 -5.99 2.06 -8.65
C LEU A 185 -5.78 3.19 -9.64
N TYR A 186 -4.87 4.10 -9.32
CA TYR A 186 -4.51 5.27 -10.12
C TYR A 186 -3.35 6.00 -9.42
N PRO A 187 -2.36 6.50 -10.15
CA PRO A 187 -1.33 7.35 -9.61
C PRO A 187 -1.74 8.82 -9.76
N THR A 188 -2.09 9.45 -8.65
CA THR A 188 -2.43 10.87 -8.58
C THR A 188 -1.17 11.69 -8.32
N SER A 189 -1.11 12.94 -8.79
CA SER A 189 -0.01 13.88 -8.52
C SER A 189 0.53 13.80 -7.08
N MET A 190 1.83 13.52 -6.95
CA MET A 190 2.50 13.16 -5.69
C MET A 190 2.89 14.37 -4.81
N VAL A 191 2.28 15.55 -5.01
CA VAL A 191 2.54 16.80 -4.26
C VAL A 191 2.34 16.64 -2.73
N GLU A 192 1.79 15.51 -2.29
CA GLU A 192 1.52 15.20 -0.89
C GLU A 192 2.56 14.29 -0.21
N VAL A 193 3.44 13.59 -0.93
CA VAL A 193 4.43 12.69 -0.30
C VAL A 193 5.63 13.41 0.30
N ASP A 194 6.00 14.58 -0.23
CA ASP A 194 6.97 15.47 0.42
C ASP A 194 6.51 15.92 1.82
N LYS A 195 5.20 15.84 2.12
CA LYS A 195 4.62 16.12 3.44
C LYS A 195 4.65 14.92 4.39
N ILE A 196 4.86 13.70 3.86
CA ILE A 196 5.00 12.46 4.63
C ILE A 196 6.45 12.32 5.15
N LEU A 197 7.41 13.03 4.53
CA LEU A 197 8.81 13.03 4.93
C LEU A 197 8.99 13.60 6.34
N CYS A 198 9.62 12.80 7.20
CA CYS A 198 9.86 13.15 8.59
C CYS A 198 11.16 13.95 8.72
N ASN A 199 11.09 15.25 9.05
CA ASN A 199 12.26 16.11 9.29
C ASN A 199 12.93 15.89 10.67
N SER A 200 12.67 14.76 11.32
CA SER A 200 13.17 14.43 12.65
C SER A 200 14.68 14.10 12.64
N PRO A 201 15.52 14.82 13.43
CA PRO A 201 16.89 14.41 13.70
C PRO A 201 16.94 13.34 14.81
N GLY A 202 17.71 12.25 14.62
CA GLY A 202 17.91 11.26 15.69
C GLY A 202 18.32 9.84 15.25
N ILE A 203 18.10 8.90 16.19
CA ILE A 203 18.52 7.48 16.21
C ILE A 203 18.00 6.67 15.00
N TYR A 204 16.87 7.05 14.41
CA TYR A 204 16.23 6.33 13.29
C TYR A 204 16.63 6.87 11.91
N LYS A 205 17.76 7.59 11.81
CA LYS A 205 18.26 8.18 10.57
C LYS A 205 18.31 7.17 9.42
N SER A 206 18.85 5.96 9.65
CA SER A 206 19.00 4.96 8.58
C SER A 206 17.66 4.46 8.05
N PHE A 207 16.68 4.27 8.93
CA PHE A 207 15.33 3.89 8.56
C PHE A 207 14.68 4.97 7.71
N ARG A 208 14.74 6.22 8.16
CA ARG A 208 14.23 7.38 7.42
C ARG A 208 14.90 7.51 6.06
N ASP A 209 16.22 7.41 5.99
CA ASP A 209 16.96 7.54 4.73
C ASP A 209 16.55 6.43 3.74
N SER A 210 16.18 5.24 4.23
CA SER A 210 15.68 4.14 3.40
C SER A 210 14.24 4.34 2.93
N VAL A 211 13.36 4.85 3.81
CA VAL A 211 11.99 5.28 3.44
C VAL A 211 12.06 6.35 2.34
N ASN A 212 12.91 7.36 2.52
CA ASN A 212 13.11 8.44 1.56
C ASN A 212 13.69 7.91 0.24
N GLY A 213 14.66 6.99 0.31
CA GLY A 213 15.22 6.32 -0.86
C GLY A 213 14.16 5.58 -1.67
N LEU A 214 13.28 4.82 -1.01
CA LEU A 214 12.16 4.13 -1.65
C LEU A 214 11.21 5.12 -2.34
N VAL A 215 10.83 6.21 -1.67
CA VAL A 215 10.00 7.28 -2.26
C VAL A 215 10.65 7.84 -3.52
N THR A 216 11.91 8.24 -3.43
CA THR A 216 12.63 8.88 -4.54
C THR A 216 12.79 7.91 -5.71
N ASP A 217 13.09 6.64 -5.46
CA ASP A 217 13.24 5.65 -6.52
C ASP A 217 11.90 5.33 -7.19
N PHE A 218 10.82 5.22 -6.42
CA PHE A 218 9.46 5.08 -6.95
C PHE A 218 9.07 6.28 -7.81
N GLN A 219 9.30 7.51 -7.32
CA GLN A 219 9.07 8.75 -8.05
C GLN A 219 9.87 8.79 -9.35
N ARG A 220 11.18 8.59 -9.28
CA ARG A 220 12.05 8.66 -10.46
C ARG A 220 11.63 7.68 -11.55
N LYS A 221 11.21 6.47 -11.15
CA LYS A 221 10.91 5.39 -12.08
C LYS A 221 9.53 5.54 -12.71
N TYR A 222 8.56 6.02 -11.95
CA TYR A 222 7.17 6.01 -12.38
C TYR A 222 6.58 7.42 -12.61
N TYR A 223 7.03 8.47 -11.92
CA TYR A 223 6.63 9.86 -12.21
C TYR A 223 7.57 10.52 -13.23
N ARG A 224 7.15 10.57 -14.49
CA ARG A 224 7.67 11.53 -15.48
C ARG A 224 6.54 12.48 -15.89
N ASP A 225 6.84 13.78 -15.91
CA ASP A 225 5.89 14.82 -16.25
C ASP A 225 5.20 14.54 -17.60
N GLY A 226 3.86 14.51 -17.60
CA GLY A 226 3.04 14.52 -18.82
C GLY A 226 2.46 13.19 -19.31
N GLU A 227 2.86 12.04 -18.76
CA GLU A 227 2.32 10.74 -19.21
C GLU A 227 1.16 10.23 -18.33
N ARG A 228 0.04 9.82 -18.97
CA ARG A 228 -1.03 9.08 -18.31
C ARG A 228 -0.50 7.71 -17.90
N TRP A 229 -0.19 7.56 -16.62
CA TRP A 229 0.14 6.27 -16.06
C TRP A 229 -0.98 5.25 -16.28
N LYS A 230 -0.57 3.99 -16.43
CA LYS A 230 -1.43 2.80 -16.46
C LYS A 230 -1.17 1.97 -15.21
N ILE A 231 -2.08 1.06 -14.89
CA ILE A 231 -1.95 0.06 -13.81
C ILE A 231 -0.54 -0.56 -13.87
N GLY A 232 0.17 -0.53 -12.74
CA GLY A 232 1.62 -0.36 -12.74
C GLY A 232 2.49 -1.61 -12.53
N PHE A 233 1.95 -2.83 -12.62
CA PHE A 233 2.75 -4.04 -12.48
C PHE A 233 2.96 -4.78 -13.80
N TYR A 234 4.16 -5.33 -13.94
CA TYR A 234 4.72 -5.91 -15.16
C TYR A 234 3.83 -6.99 -15.78
N GLU A 235 3.22 -7.85 -14.97
CA GLU A 235 2.37 -8.95 -15.44
C GLU A 235 1.15 -8.44 -16.23
N TYR A 236 0.52 -7.35 -15.76
CA TYR A 236 -0.58 -6.71 -16.47
C TYR A 236 -0.10 -6.01 -17.74
N GLU A 237 1.03 -5.29 -17.66
CA GLU A 237 1.60 -4.62 -18.83
C GLU A 237 1.97 -5.57 -19.96
N GLU A 238 2.55 -6.72 -19.63
CA GLU A 238 2.93 -7.72 -20.63
C GLU A 238 1.73 -8.31 -21.35
N MET A 239 0.65 -8.59 -20.60
CA MET A 239 -0.62 -9.02 -21.18
C MET A 239 -1.19 -7.93 -22.10
N GLU A 240 -1.25 -6.68 -21.63
CA GLU A 240 -1.73 -5.54 -22.41
C GLU A 240 -0.90 -5.30 -23.67
N LYS A 241 0.43 -5.37 -23.59
CA LYS A 241 1.34 -5.23 -24.74
C LYS A 241 1.07 -6.33 -25.78
N ALA A 242 0.91 -7.59 -25.35
CA ALA A 242 0.59 -8.69 -26.24
C ALA A 242 -0.76 -8.51 -26.94
N ILE A 243 -1.77 -8.03 -26.21
CA ILE A 243 -3.09 -7.68 -26.77
C ILE A 243 -2.96 -6.55 -27.80
N MET A 244 -2.26 -5.46 -27.47
CA MET A 244 -2.10 -4.31 -28.37
C MET A 244 -1.34 -4.68 -29.66
N GLN A 245 -0.27 -5.48 -29.54
CA GLN A 245 0.46 -5.99 -30.70
C GLN A 245 -0.43 -6.86 -31.59
N THR A 246 -1.22 -7.74 -31.00
CA THR A 246 -2.18 -8.59 -31.75
C THR A 246 -3.26 -7.74 -32.42
N LYS A 247 -3.83 -6.76 -31.71
CA LYS A 247 -4.80 -5.79 -32.27
C LYS A 247 -4.19 -5.02 -33.45
N ALA A 248 -2.94 -4.57 -33.34
CA ALA A 248 -2.26 -3.81 -34.40
C ALA A 248 -2.02 -4.66 -35.66
N LYS A 249 -1.59 -5.92 -35.48
CA LYS A 249 -1.41 -6.87 -36.59
C LYS A 249 -2.73 -7.14 -37.32
N LEU A 250 -3.81 -7.39 -36.58
CA LEU A 250 -5.16 -7.62 -37.15
C LEU A 250 -5.68 -6.42 -37.95
N LYS A 251 -5.42 -5.19 -37.49
CA LYS A 251 -5.83 -3.96 -38.19
C LYS A 251 -5.11 -3.74 -39.52
N ARG A 252 -3.85 -4.18 -39.63
CA ARG A 252 -3.03 -4.00 -40.85
C ARG A 252 -3.33 -5.03 -41.95
N GLY A 253 -4.26 -5.96 -41.73
CA GLY A 253 -4.55 -7.03 -42.69
C GLY A 253 -3.41 -8.05 -42.86
N HIS A 254 -2.38 -8.01 -42.00
CA HIS A 254 -1.23 -8.92 -42.06
C HIS A 254 -1.50 -10.33 -41.53
N VAL A 255 -2.75 -10.64 -41.18
CA VAL A 255 -3.09 -11.87 -40.47
C VAL A 255 -3.86 -12.80 -41.39
N GLU A 256 -3.20 -13.25 -42.46
CA GLU A 256 -3.71 -14.33 -43.33
C GLU A 256 -3.19 -15.70 -42.88
N ASP A 257 -2.13 -15.75 -42.06
CA ASP A 257 -1.57 -16.99 -41.50
C ASP A 257 -2.32 -17.44 -40.22
N LYS A 258 -3.09 -18.53 -40.34
CA LYS A 258 -3.77 -19.18 -39.20
C LYS A 258 -2.79 -19.57 -38.08
N GLU A 259 -1.56 -19.92 -38.42
CA GLU A 259 -0.53 -20.27 -37.43
C GLU A 259 -0.05 -19.04 -36.65
N GLU A 260 0.02 -17.86 -37.28
CA GLU A 260 0.35 -16.62 -36.56
C GLU A 260 -0.75 -16.22 -35.58
N ILE A 261 -2.03 -16.35 -35.97
CA ILE A 261 -3.16 -16.14 -35.05
C ILE A 261 -3.02 -17.06 -33.85
N LYS A 262 -2.78 -18.36 -34.09
CA LYS A 262 -2.66 -19.36 -33.04
C LYS A 262 -1.53 -19.02 -32.07
N ARG A 263 -0.33 -18.69 -32.57
CA ARG A 263 0.80 -18.24 -31.75
C ARG A 263 0.46 -17.01 -30.91
N ASN A 264 -0.18 -16.00 -31.50
CA ASN A 264 -0.57 -14.78 -30.77
C ASN A 264 -1.58 -15.10 -29.64
N LYS A 265 -2.55 -16.00 -29.88
CA LYS A 265 -3.49 -16.45 -28.86
C LYS A 265 -2.78 -17.14 -27.69
N GLU A 266 -1.88 -18.07 -28.00
CA GLU A 266 -1.10 -18.81 -26.99
C GLU A 266 -0.29 -17.85 -26.11
N VAL A 267 0.39 -16.86 -26.72
CA VAL A 267 1.15 -15.85 -25.98
C VAL A 267 0.24 -15.04 -25.04
N ILE A 268 -0.92 -14.56 -25.52
CA ILE A 268 -1.83 -13.78 -24.65
C ILE A 268 -2.36 -14.65 -23.50
N LEU A 269 -2.76 -15.89 -23.78
CA LEU A 269 -3.26 -16.80 -22.75
C LEU A 269 -2.17 -17.16 -21.72
N GLN A 270 -0.91 -17.31 -22.15
CA GLN A 270 0.21 -17.52 -21.25
C GLN A 270 0.43 -16.31 -20.32
N LYS A 271 0.42 -15.10 -20.87
CA LYS A 271 0.57 -13.87 -20.07
C LYS A 271 -0.63 -13.64 -19.13
N SER A 272 -1.83 -13.96 -19.59
CA SER A 272 -3.07 -13.94 -18.79
C SER A 272 -2.98 -14.91 -17.60
N ALA A 273 -2.51 -16.15 -17.82
CA ALA A 273 -2.34 -17.13 -16.75
C ALA A 273 -1.28 -16.70 -15.72
N ALA A 274 -0.17 -16.09 -16.17
CA ALA A 274 0.84 -15.53 -15.26
C ALA A 274 0.26 -14.39 -14.40
N LEU A 275 -0.53 -13.50 -15.01
CA LEU A 275 -1.25 -12.45 -14.29
C LEU A 275 -2.21 -13.03 -13.25
N GLN A 276 -3.00 -14.04 -13.61
CA GLN A 276 -3.92 -14.72 -12.69
C GLN A 276 -3.17 -15.29 -11.47
N ALA A 277 -2.09 -16.04 -11.70
CA ALA A 277 -1.32 -16.65 -10.62
C ALA A 277 -0.72 -15.60 -9.67
N GLY A 278 -0.31 -14.44 -10.19
CA GLY A 278 0.14 -13.32 -9.37
C GLY A 278 -0.98 -12.71 -8.53
N LEU A 279 -2.17 -12.49 -9.12
CA LEU A 279 -3.32 -11.89 -8.44
C LEU A 279 -3.85 -12.79 -7.31
N GLU A 280 -3.89 -14.11 -7.52
CA GLU A 280 -4.31 -15.08 -6.51
C GLU A 280 -3.38 -15.07 -5.29
N LYS A 281 -2.06 -15.04 -5.52
CA LYS A 281 -1.07 -14.91 -4.43
C LYS A 281 -1.21 -13.59 -3.70
N PHE A 282 -1.38 -12.50 -4.44
CA PHE A 282 -1.56 -11.17 -3.86
C PHE A 282 -2.83 -11.09 -3.03
N GLU A 283 -3.96 -11.62 -3.50
CA GLU A 283 -5.22 -11.65 -2.76
C GLU A 283 -5.09 -12.48 -1.47
N SER A 284 -4.40 -13.62 -1.52
CA SER A 284 -4.07 -14.41 -0.33
C SER A 284 -3.27 -13.59 0.69
N GLN A 285 -2.25 -12.86 0.25
CA GLN A 285 -1.47 -11.99 1.13
C GLN A 285 -2.32 -10.87 1.72
N ALA A 286 -3.16 -10.21 0.90
CA ALA A 286 -4.05 -9.15 1.38
C ALA A 286 -5.05 -9.65 2.43
N ASN A 287 -5.60 -10.86 2.26
CA ASN A 287 -6.43 -11.51 3.28
C ASN A 287 -5.64 -11.74 4.57
N GLN A 288 -4.40 -12.24 4.48
CA GLN A 288 -3.57 -12.48 5.65
C GLN A 288 -3.30 -11.19 6.45
N VAL A 289 -3.00 -10.08 5.75
CA VAL A 289 -2.83 -8.78 6.40
C VAL A 289 -4.12 -8.33 7.08
N PHE A 290 -5.26 -8.42 6.38
CA PHE A 290 -6.56 -8.05 6.94
C PHE A 290 -6.88 -8.82 8.23
N GLU A 291 -6.69 -10.14 8.23
CA GLU A 291 -6.96 -10.99 9.39
C GLU A 291 -6.03 -10.69 10.57
N GLU A 292 -4.73 -10.46 10.33
CA GLU A 292 -3.82 -10.06 11.42
C GLU A 292 -4.16 -8.69 12.00
N VAL A 293 -4.62 -7.75 11.19
CA VAL A 293 -5.08 -6.44 11.67
C VAL A 293 -6.36 -6.57 12.50
N LEU A 294 -7.33 -7.36 12.03
CA LEU A 294 -8.57 -7.64 12.75
C LEU A 294 -8.27 -8.31 14.10
N LYS A 295 -7.38 -9.29 14.13
CA LYS A 295 -6.91 -9.96 15.33
C LYS A 295 -6.25 -8.98 16.30
N GLY A 296 -5.39 -8.09 15.82
CA GLY A 296 -4.76 -7.05 16.63
C GLY A 296 -5.76 -6.09 17.29
N ARG A 297 -6.77 -5.64 16.52
CA ARG A 297 -7.88 -4.83 17.05
C ARG A 297 -8.66 -5.56 18.13
N ASN A 298 -9.01 -6.83 17.90
CA ASN A 298 -9.74 -7.66 18.86
C ASN A 298 -8.93 -7.90 20.15
N GLN A 299 -7.62 -8.11 20.03
CA GLN A 299 -6.73 -8.23 21.18
C GLN A 299 -6.75 -6.94 22.03
N LEU A 300 -6.65 -5.78 21.40
CA LEU A 300 -6.66 -4.50 22.09
C LEU A 300 -8.01 -4.24 22.79
N LEU A 301 -9.13 -4.48 22.10
CA LEU A 301 -10.47 -4.35 22.69
C LEU A 301 -10.68 -5.29 23.87
N HIS A 302 -10.20 -6.53 23.79
CA HIS A 302 -10.31 -7.50 24.87
C HIS A 302 -9.55 -7.06 26.13
N MET A 303 -8.36 -6.49 25.96
CA MET A 303 -7.60 -5.93 27.08
C MET A 303 -8.32 -4.77 27.75
N ILE A 304 -9.00 -3.93 26.95
CA ILE A 304 -9.80 -2.82 27.46
C ILE A 304 -11.03 -3.32 28.22
N GLY A 305 -11.74 -4.32 27.69
CA GLY A 305 -12.91 -4.93 28.33
C GLY A 305 -12.56 -5.50 29.71
N LYS A 306 -11.48 -6.30 29.77
CA LYS A 306 -10.95 -6.87 31.02
C LYS A 306 -10.53 -5.82 32.05
N GLY A 307 -9.95 -4.69 31.60
CA GLY A 307 -9.55 -3.59 32.48
C GLY A 307 -10.73 -2.84 33.12
N ASN A 308 -11.93 -2.96 32.56
CA ASN A 308 -13.15 -2.29 33.01
C ASN A 308 -14.11 -3.18 33.78
N GLY A 309 -13.75 -4.44 34.07
CA GLY A 309 -14.64 -5.37 34.77
C GLY A 309 -15.91 -5.70 33.99
N ILE A 310 -15.82 -5.76 32.66
CA ILE A 310 -16.84 -6.33 31.77
C ILE A 310 -16.33 -7.68 31.26
#